data_AF-A0A7S4SZ21-F1
#
_entry.id   AF-A0A7S4SZ21-F1
#
_cell.length_a   1.000
_cell.length_b   1.000
_cell.length_c   1.000
_cell.angle_alpha   90.00
_cell.angle_beta   90.00
_cell.angle_gamma   90.00
#
_symmetry.space_group_name_H-M   'P 1'
#
loop_
_entity.id
_entity.type
_entity.pdbx_description
1 polymer ?
#
loop_
_entity_poly.entity_id
_entity_poly.type
_entity_poly.pdbx_seq_one_letter_code
_entity_poly.pdbx_strand_id
1 'polypeptide(L)'
;VNGVSGSSARMLLEFKVSLKVECEFIRSVLTTIVFDRGEDTNAPLGLEFADYPTADFLVITGVEYAKSKALAPDQERVCPGDRIISVACKEGPPGELLELIKEQRGKFQMVILRPALGHSGEGGVTRPPHWLFE
;
A
#
# COMPACT_ATOMS: atom_id res chain seq x y z
N VAL A 1 9.83 -20.23 -4.54
CA VAL A 1 9.92 -21.57 -5.14
C VAL A 1 10.69 -22.45 -4.17
N ASN A 2 10.15 -23.60 -3.76
CA ASN A 2 10.79 -24.60 -2.88
C ASN A 2 11.65 -24.03 -1.73
N GLY A 3 11.12 -23.07 -0.97
CA GLY A 3 11.83 -22.51 0.19
C GLY A 3 13.00 -21.55 -0.11
N VAL A 4 13.23 -21.17 -1.36
CA VAL A 4 14.23 -20.15 -1.73
C VAL A 4 13.54 -18.83 -2.12
N SER A 5 13.97 -17.74 -1.49
CA SER A 5 13.70 -16.35 -1.87
C SER A 5 14.96 -15.71 -2.48
N GLY A 6 14.86 -15.02 -3.63
CA GLY A 6 16.04 -14.43 -4.27
C GLY A 6 15.86 -14.00 -5.74
N SER A 7 16.93 -13.45 -6.33
CA SER A 7 16.94 -12.90 -7.70
C SER A 7 16.66 -13.95 -8.79
N SER A 8 16.16 -13.48 -9.93
CA SER A 8 15.79 -14.29 -11.11
C SER A 8 16.87 -15.29 -11.56
N ALA A 9 18.16 -14.98 -11.31
CA ALA A 9 19.27 -15.89 -11.59
C ALA A 9 19.24 -17.18 -10.78
N ARG A 10 18.81 -17.13 -9.51
CA ARG A 10 18.67 -18.32 -8.65
C ARG A 10 17.47 -19.18 -9.06
N MET A 11 16.35 -18.56 -9.43
CA MET A 11 15.21 -19.26 -10.02
C MET A 11 15.64 -20.05 -11.26
N LEU A 12 16.39 -19.43 -12.18
CA LEU A 12 16.87 -20.08 -13.41
C LEU A 12 17.79 -21.28 -13.16
N LEU A 13 18.54 -21.29 -12.06
CA LEU A 13 19.36 -22.45 -11.69
C LEU A 13 18.50 -23.59 -11.15
N GLU A 14 17.44 -23.28 -10.41
CA GLU A 14 16.55 -24.28 -9.84
C GLU A 14 15.68 -24.97 -10.90
N PHE A 15 15.23 -24.22 -11.92
CA PHE A 15 14.55 -24.77 -13.10
C PHE A 15 15.37 -25.82 -13.88
N LYS A 16 16.70 -25.84 -13.72
CA LYS A 16 17.56 -26.86 -14.36
C LYS A 16 17.51 -28.21 -13.65
N VAL A 17 17.12 -28.23 -12.38
CA VAL A 17 17.20 -29.41 -11.50
C VAL A 17 15.82 -29.91 -11.08
N SER A 18 14.81 -29.04 -11.07
CA SER A 18 13.42 -29.38 -10.77
C SER A 18 12.52 -29.17 -11.98
N LEU A 19 11.73 -30.19 -12.32
CA LEU A 19 10.63 -30.08 -13.31
C LEU A 19 9.36 -29.50 -12.69
N LYS A 20 9.31 -29.33 -11.36
CA LYS A 20 8.18 -28.77 -10.63
C LYS A 20 8.52 -27.39 -10.09
N VAL A 21 7.57 -26.48 -10.24
CA VAL A 21 7.74 -25.05 -9.99
C VAL A 21 6.58 -24.61 -9.15
N GLU A 22 6.84 -24.30 -7.89
CA GLU A 22 5.84 -23.75 -6.99
C GLU A 22 5.88 -22.22 -7.04
N CYS A 23 4.83 -21.64 -7.59
CA CYS A 23 4.63 -20.20 -7.66
C CYS A 23 3.67 -19.74 -6.56
N GLU A 24 4.08 -18.75 -5.77
CA GLU A 24 3.22 -18.06 -4.82
C GLU A 24 2.85 -16.69 -5.40
N PHE A 25 1.56 -16.44 -5.56
CA PHE A 25 1.05 -15.15 -6.04
C PHE A 25 0.46 -14.38 -4.85
N ILE A 26 1.16 -13.35 -4.41
CA ILE A 26 0.66 -12.43 -3.40
C ILE A 26 0.01 -11.25 -4.14
N ARG A 27 -1.27 -10.99 -3.87
CA ARG A 27 -2.00 -9.87 -4.46
C ARG A 27 -1.93 -8.65 -3.54
N SER A 28 -1.86 -7.48 -4.15
CA SER A 28 -2.05 -6.22 -3.45
C SER A 28 -3.46 -6.15 -2.85
N VAL A 29 -3.59 -5.46 -1.73
CA VAL A 29 -4.87 -5.31 -1.03
C VAL A 29 -5.35 -3.88 -1.23
N LEU A 30 -6.62 -3.73 -1.61
CA LEU A 30 -7.30 -2.44 -1.59
C LEU A 30 -8.00 -2.26 -0.25
N THR A 31 -7.73 -1.13 0.39
CA THR A 31 -8.31 -0.76 1.69
C THR A 31 -8.88 0.63 1.59
N THR A 32 -10.11 0.80 2.06
CA THR A 32 -10.76 2.11 2.17
C THR A 32 -10.55 2.64 3.58
N ILE A 33 -9.94 3.81 3.69
CA ILE A 33 -9.67 4.46 4.97
C ILE A 33 -10.45 5.77 5.01
N VAL A 34 -11.16 6.00 6.11
CA VAL A 34 -11.83 7.27 6.37
C VAL A 34 -10.90 8.17 7.15
N PHE A 35 -10.72 9.40 6.69
CA PHE A 35 -9.99 10.46 7.40
C PHE A 35 -10.98 11.48 7.94
N ASP A 36 -10.68 12.05 9.11
CA ASP A 36 -11.48 13.11 9.73
C ASP A 36 -10.61 14.33 10.11
N ARG A 37 -10.69 15.39 9.29
CA ARG A 37 -10.01 16.66 9.57
C ARG A 37 -10.80 17.59 10.50
N GLY A 38 -12.01 17.21 10.92
CA GLY A 38 -12.92 18.15 11.56
C GLY A 38 -13.24 19.32 10.63
N GLU A 39 -13.41 20.53 11.18
CA GLU A 39 -13.81 21.71 10.41
C GLU A 39 -12.64 22.39 9.66
N ASP A 40 -11.39 22.06 9.97
CA ASP A 40 -10.20 22.71 9.41
C ASP A 40 -9.66 21.96 8.19
N THR A 41 -9.68 22.61 7.02
CA THR A 41 -9.10 22.05 5.78
C THR A 41 -7.60 21.95 5.80
N ASN A 42 -6.95 22.80 6.59
CA ASN A 42 -5.50 22.92 6.63
C ASN A 42 -4.89 22.01 7.70
N ALA A 43 -5.72 21.30 8.47
CA ALA A 43 -5.24 20.34 9.45
C ALA A 43 -4.43 19.24 8.75
N PRO A 44 -3.15 19.04 9.12
CA PRO A 44 -2.31 18.04 8.49
C PRO A 44 -2.87 16.65 8.76
N LEU A 45 -2.84 15.78 7.74
CA LEU A 45 -3.27 14.38 7.87
C LEU A 45 -2.23 13.49 8.56
N GLY A 46 -1.02 14.00 8.80
CA GLY A 46 0.12 13.18 9.21
C GLY A 46 0.59 12.24 8.10
N LEU A 47 0.39 12.59 6.82
CA LEU A 47 0.87 11.84 5.67
C LEU A 47 1.93 12.67 4.93
N GLU A 48 3.01 12.01 4.55
CA GLU A 48 4.05 12.57 3.68
C GLU A 48 3.98 11.88 2.32
N PHE A 49 4.20 12.67 1.27
CA PHE A 49 4.18 12.23 -0.11
C PHE A 49 5.53 12.49 -0.75
N ALA A 50 5.88 11.73 -1.79
CA ALA A 50 7.09 12.00 -2.56
C ALA A 50 7.00 13.37 -3.26
N ASP A 51 8.07 14.16 -3.19
CA ASP A 51 8.16 15.48 -3.85
C ASP A 51 7.97 15.38 -5.37
N TYR A 52 8.44 14.27 -5.94
CA TYR A 52 8.29 13.94 -7.34
C TYR A 52 7.52 12.61 -7.43
N PRO A 53 6.23 12.62 -7.81
CA PRO A 53 5.48 11.38 -7.96
C PRO A 53 6.09 10.57 -9.09
N THR A 54 6.83 9.51 -8.72
CA THR A 54 7.35 8.52 -9.65
C THR A 54 6.22 7.62 -10.10
N ALA A 55 5.70 7.86 -11.30
CA ALA A 55 4.79 6.98 -12.04
C ALA A 55 3.42 6.68 -11.40
N ASP A 56 2.37 6.93 -12.19
CA ASP A 56 0.96 6.48 -12.12
C ASP A 56 0.16 6.63 -10.81
N PHE A 57 0.80 6.75 -9.65
CA PHE A 57 0.17 6.73 -8.33
C PHE A 57 0.77 7.76 -7.38
N LEU A 58 -0.06 8.28 -6.48
CA LEU A 58 0.40 9.09 -5.36
C LEU A 58 0.86 8.16 -4.23
N VAL A 59 2.18 8.12 -3.97
CA VAL A 59 2.78 7.20 -3.00
C VAL A 59 2.98 7.91 -1.66
N ILE A 60 2.60 7.22 -0.58
CA ILE A 60 2.83 7.67 0.79
C ILE A 60 4.25 7.29 1.18
N THR A 61 5.10 8.27 1.48
CA THR A 61 6.52 8.05 1.83
C THR A 61 6.73 8.03 3.35
N GLY A 62 5.85 8.67 4.10
CA GLY A 62 5.93 8.78 5.56
C GLY A 62 4.54 8.89 6.18
N VAL A 63 4.43 8.42 7.43
CA VAL A 63 3.20 8.50 8.22
C VAL A 63 3.56 8.95 9.64
N GLU A 64 3.08 10.12 10.04
CA GLU A 64 3.17 10.61 11.41
C GLU A 64 1.94 10.13 12.20
N TYR A 65 2.00 8.91 12.73
CA TYR A 65 0.87 8.27 13.40
C TYR A 65 0.24 9.09 14.54
N ALA A 66 1.04 9.88 15.26
CA ALA A 66 0.54 10.75 16.33
C ALA A 66 -0.40 11.86 15.82
N LYS A 67 -0.27 12.25 14.55
CA LYS A 67 -1.12 13.24 13.88
C LYS A 67 -2.09 12.62 12.87
N SER A 68 -2.00 11.30 12.66
CA SER A 68 -2.87 10.60 11.72
C SER A 68 -4.32 10.76 12.12
N LYS A 69 -5.12 11.26 11.19
CA LYS A 69 -6.57 11.43 11.33
C LYS A 69 -7.37 10.26 10.74
N ALA A 70 -6.70 9.15 10.47
CA ALA A 70 -7.34 7.94 9.97
C ALA A 70 -8.23 7.32 11.06
N LEU A 71 -9.51 7.14 10.74
CA LEU A 71 -10.49 6.40 11.52
C LEU A 71 -10.48 4.92 11.09
N ALA A 72 -9.31 4.28 11.16
CA ALA A 72 -9.15 2.87 10.82
C ALA A 72 -8.75 2.06 12.08
N PRO A 73 -9.24 0.82 12.23
CA PRO A 73 -8.72 -0.09 13.25
C PRO A 73 -7.21 -0.33 13.04
N ASP A 74 -6.50 -0.72 14.11
CA ASP A 74 -5.03 -0.81 14.10
C ASP A 74 -4.43 -1.68 12.97
N GLN A 75 -5.19 -2.64 12.46
CA GLN A 75 -4.79 -3.53 11.36
C GLN A 75 -4.96 -2.93 9.96
N GLU A 76 -5.69 -1.82 9.84
CA GLU A 76 -5.99 -1.11 8.58
C GLU A 76 -5.32 0.27 8.53
N ARG A 77 -4.30 0.49 9.38
CA ARG A 77 -3.53 1.73 9.37
C ARG A 77 -2.80 1.93 8.05
N VAL A 78 -2.73 3.17 7.60
CA VAL A 78 -1.90 3.61 6.48
C VAL A 78 -0.43 3.33 6.78
N CYS A 79 0.31 2.81 5.79
CA CYS A 79 1.73 2.53 5.89
C CYS A 79 2.53 3.27 4.82
N PRO A 80 3.81 3.61 5.06
CA PRO A 80 4.71 4.00 3.98
C PRO A 80 4.76 2.93 2.86
N GLY A 81 4.80 3.38 1.61
CA GLY A 81 4.75 2.53 0.41
C GLY A 81 3.33 2.26 -0.10
N ASP A 82 2.31 2.55 0.70
CA ASP A 82 0.92 2.52 0.26
C ASP A 82 0.68 3.54 -0.87
N ARG A 83 -0.20 3.19 -1.81
CA ARG A 83 -0.51 4.00 -2.99
C ARG A 83 -1.95 4.48 -2.93
N ILE A 84 -2.19 5.75 -3.16
CA ILE A 84 -3.54 6.32 -3.18
C ILE A 84 -4.12 6.13 -4.57
N ILE A 85 -5.30 5.51 -4.62
CA ILE A 85 -6.05 5.23 -5.85
C ILE A 85 -7.16 6.26 -6.04
N SER A 86 -7.89 6.57 -4.97
CA SER A 86 -8.97 7.55 -5.02
C SER A 86 -9.14 8.32 -3.73
N VAL A 87 -9.69 9.53 -3.85
CA VAL A 87 -9.98 10.46 -2.75
C VAL A 87 -11.40 10.96 -2.92
N ALA A 88 -12.25 10.79 -1.91
CA ALA A 88 -13.67 11.16 -1.95
C ALA A 88 -14.40 10.62 -3.21
N CYS A 89 -14.20 9.32 -3.53
CA CYS A 89 -14.71 8.64 -4.72
C CYS A 89 -14.13 9.11 -6.07
N LYS A 90 -13.15 10.01 -6.09
CA LYS A 90 -12.54 10.52 -7.33
C LYS A 90 -11.17 9.89 -7.54
N GLU A 91 -10.98 9.34 -8.74
CA GLU A 91 -9.71 8.84 -9.23
C GLU A 91 -9.05 9.90 -10.13
N GLY A 92 -7.73 9.83 -10.26
CA GLY A 92 -6.99 10.77 -11.09
C GLY A 92 -5.49 10.58 -11.01
N PRO A 93 -4.72 11.35 -11.79
CA PRO A 93 -3.27 11.36 -11.69
C PRO A 93 -2.81 11.86 -10.30
N PRO A 94 -1.56 11.58 -9.90
CA PRO A 94 -1.08 11.88 -8.55
C PRO A 94 -1.24 13.33 -8.12
N GLY A 95 -1.04 14.28 -9.05
CA GLY A 95 -1.22 15.71 -8.78
C GLY A 95 -2.67 16.08 -8.47
N GLU A 96 -3.63 15.55 -9.22
CA GLU A 96 -5.06 15.78 -8.98
C GLU A 96 -5.51 15.16 -7.66
N LEU A 97 -5.04 13.94 -7.35
CA LEU A 97 -5.32 13.30 -6.06
C LEU A 97 -4.76 14.13 -4.89
N LEU A 98 -3.57 14.71 -5.04
CA LEU A 98 -2.97 15.55 -4.02
C LEU A 98 -3.78 16.84 -3.79
N GLU A 99 -4.24 17.49 -4.86
CA GLU A 99 -5.10 18.67 -4.75
C GLU A 99 -6.45 18.31 -4.14
N LEU A 100 -7.07 17.20 -4.55
CA LEU A 100 -8.30 16.69 -3.95
C LEU A 100 -8.15 16.48 -2.44
N ILE A 101 -7.02 15.91 -1.99
CA ILE A 101 -6.70 15.75 -0.57
C ILE A 101 -6.66 17.11 0.13
N LYS A 102 -6.05 18.14 -0.47
CA LYS A 102 -5.97 19.48 0.15
C LYS A 102 -7.34 20.16 0.25
N GLU A 103 -8.23 19.92 -0.69
CA GLU A 103 -9.57 20.52 -0.73
C GLU A 103 -10.55 19.89 0.26
N GLN A 104 -10.32 18.66 0.73
CA GLN A 104 -11.28 17.96 1.59
C GLN A 104 -11.41 18.62 2.97
N ARG A 105 -12.67 18.71 3.43
CA ARG A 105 -13.06 19.11 4.79
C ARG A 105 -13.77 17.96 5.49
N GLY A 106 -13.77 17.95 6.81
CA GLY A 106 -14.53 16.97 7.58
C GLY A 106 -14.08 15.54 7.31
N LYS A 107 -15.06 14.65 7.17
CA LYS A 107 -14.83 13.23 6.91
C LYS A 107 -14.81 12.95 5.42
N PHE A 108 -13.76 12.29 4.96
CA PHE A 108 -13.66 11.83 3.58
C PHE A 108 -12.97 10.48 3.53
N GLN A 109 -13.27 9.71 2.48
CA GLN A 109 -12.67 8.41 2.26
C GLN A 109 -11.50 8.50 1.28
N MET A 110 -10.50 7.67 1.51
CA MET A 110 -9.41 7.42 0.58
C MET A 110 -9.30 5.92 0.33
N VAL A 111 -9.19 5.53 -0.93
CA VAL A 111 -8.91 4.15 -1.30
C VAL A 111 -7.41 4.02 -1.52
N ILE A 112 -6.82 3.07 -0.81
CA ILE A 112 -5.40 2.83 -0.78
C ILE A 112 -5.13 1.42 -1.30
N LEU A 113 -4.15 1.30 -2.19
CA LEU A 113 -3.58 0.05 -2.63
C LEU A 113 -2.30 -0.21 -1.84
N ARG A 114 -2.34 -1.23 -0.98
CA ARG A 114 -1.16 -1.77 -0.32
C ARG A 114 -0.47 -2.74 -1.27
N PRO A 115 0.78 -2.45 -1.72
CA PRO A 115 1.53 -3.38 -2.55
C PRO A 115 1.66 -4.72 -1.84
N ALA A 116 1.60 -5.81 -2.59
CA ALA A 116 2.04 -7.11 -2.09
C ALA A 116 3.51 -6.98 -1.65
N LEU A 117 3.75 -6.97 -0.35
CA LEU A 117 5.10 -7.09 0.18
C LEU A 117 5.56 -8.51 -0.14
N GLY A 118 6.44 -8.65 -1.14
CA GLY A 118 7.20 -9.88 -1.30
C GLY A 118 7.94 -10.16 -0.01
N HIS A 119 8.14 -11.45 0.33
CA HIS A 119 8.93 -11.91 1.48
C HIS A 119 10.25 -11.12 1.59
N SER A 120 10.28 -10.03 2.37
CA SER A 120 11.50 -9.53 2.97
C SER A 120 11.80 -10.48 4.10
N GLY A 121 12.83 -11.30 3.93
CA GLY A 121 13.34 -12.14 5.01
C GLY A 121 13.58 -11.29 6.25
N GLU A 122 13.22 -11.87 7.39
CA GLU A 122 13.49 -11.40 8.75
C GLU A 122 12.66 -10.20 9.24
N GLY A 123 11.56 -10.52 9.94
CA GLY A 123 10.81 -9.55 10.75
C GLY A 123 9.31 -9.74 10.65
N GLY A 124 8.71 -10.41 11.65
CA GLY A 124 7.34 -10.90 11.60
C GLY A 124 6.28 -9.85 11.30
N VAL A 125 5.51 -10.10 10.24
CA VAL A 125 4.17 -9.56 10.03
C VAL A 125 3.29 -10.74 9.58
N THR A 126 2.18 -10.93 10.28
CA THR A 126 1.23 -12.03 10.13
C THR A 126 0.57 -12.07 8.75
N ARG A 127 0.53 -13.28 8.16
CA ARG A 127 0.08 -13.57 6.78
C ARG A 127 -1.44 -13.39 6.62
N PRO A 128 -1.94 -12.75 5.54
CA PRO A 128 -3.32 -12.89 5.08
C PRO A 128 -3.53 -14.26 4.37
N PRO A 129 -4.80 -14.64 4.06
CA PRO A 129 -5.16 -16.01 3.70
C PRO A 129 -4.55 -16.48 2.38
N HIS A 130 -4.06 -17.71 2.40
CA HIS A 130 -3.44 -18.42 1.29
C HIS A 130 -4.51 -19.19 0.50
N TRP A 131 -4.37 -19.19 -0.82
CA TRP A 131 -5.12 -20.07 -1.70
C TRP A 131 -4.11 -20.99 -2.40
N LEU A 132 -4.12 -22.26 -2.04
CA LEU A 132 -3.42 -23.31 -2.77
C LEU A 132 -4.35 -23.75 -3.90
N PHE A 133 -3.85 -23.69 -5.14
CA PHE A 133 -4.47 -24.38 -6.26
C PHE A 133 -3.64 -25.64 -6.52
N GLU A 134 -4.26 -26.80 -6.30
CA GLU A 134 -3.73 -28.13 -6.65
C GLU A 134 -3.91 -28.42 -8.14
#